data_AF-A0A8I0H3Q1-F1
#
_entry.id   AF-A0A8I0H3Q1-F1
#
_cell.length_a   1.000
_cell.length_b   1.000
_cell.length_c   1.000
_cell.angle_alpha   90.00
_cell.angle_beta   90.00
_cell.angle_gamma   90.00
#
_symmetry.space_group_name_H-M   'P 1'
#
loop_
_entity.id
_entity.type
_entity.pdbx_description
1 polymer ?
#
loop_
_entity_poly.entity_id
_entity_poly.type
_entity_poly.pdbx_seq_one_letter_code
_entity_poly.pdbx_strand_id
1 'polypeptide(L)'
;AADGPTAIFMANFLKSNYLGAIMVAAYSYMALVPIVQPPVIRALTTKHERMIRMPYHQHTVSKRTKILFPIIITAVCGIVSPRSVALVGFLM
;
A
#
# COMPACT_ATOMS: atom_id res chain seq x y z
N ALA A 1 5.54 -0.90 4.84
CA ALA A 1 4.22 -0.99 4.19
C ALA A 1 3.21 -1.45 5.22
N ALA A 2 2.05 -0.79 5.29
CA ALA A 2 0.98 -1.09 6.23
C ALA A 2 -0.11 -1.92 5.52
N ASP A 3 0.23 -3.15 5.12
CA ASP A 3 -0.70 -4.06 4.43
C ASP A 3 -0.76 -5.41 5.16
N GLY A 4 -1.79 -5.55 6.00
CA GLY A 4 -1.99 -6.72 6.86
C GLY A 4 -2.27 -8.00 6.07
N PRO A 5 -3.27 -8.02 5.17
CA PRO A 5 -3.59 -9.18 4.35
C PRO A 5 -2.38 -9.75 3.58
N THR A 6 -1.58 -8.89 2.95
CA THR A 6 -0.39 -9.36 2.21
C THR A 6 0.70 -9.89 3.13
N ALA A 7 0.92 -9.27 4.30
CA ALA A 7 1.87 -9.76 5.29
C ALA A 7 1.48 -11.14 5.84
N ILE A 8 0.20 -11.37 6.08
CA ILE A 8 -0.35 -12.66 6.53
C ILE A 8 -0.24 -13.72 5.43
N PHE A 9 -0.57 -13.36 4.19
CA PHE A 9 -0.43 -14.26 3.04
C PHE A 9 1.02 -14.68 2.84
N MET A 10 1.97 -13.75 2.89
CA MET A 10 3.40 -14.05 2.76
C MET A 10 3.93 -14.88 3.93
N ALA A 11 3.51 -14.61 5.17
CA ALA A 11 3.89 -15.43 6.31
C ALA A 11 3.44 -16.89 6.15
N ASN A 12 2.23 -17.12 5.62
CA ASN A 12 1.74 -18.46 5.29
C ASN A 12 2.50 -19.08 4.11
N PHE A 13 2.67 -18.32 3.02
CA PHE A 13 3.36 -18.79 1.81
C PHE A 13 4.80 -19.22 2.08
N LEU A 14 5.51 -18.48 2.95
CA LEU A 14 6.88 -18.78 3.37
C LEU A 14 6.96 -19.81 4.51
N LYS A 15 5.82 -20.32 5.00
CA LYS A 15 5.73 -21.25 6.14
C LYS A 15 6.45 -20.72 7.38
N SER A 16 6.21 -19.44 7.72
CA SER A 16 6.84 -18.80 8.87
C SER A 16 6.32 -19.38 10.19
N ASN A 17 7.25 -19.75 11.07
CA ASN A 17 6.92 -20.15 12.45
C ASN A 17 6.38 -18.98 13.30
N TYR A 18 6.45 -17.74 12.80
CA TYR A 18 6.09 -16.53 13.52
C TYR A 18 4.76 -15.92 13.08
N LEU A 19 3.88 -16.67 12.42
CA LEU A 19 2.62 -16.15 11.88
C LEU A 19 1.81 -15.34 12.91
N GLY A 20 1.65 -15.86 14.13
CA GLY A 20 0.95 -15.15 15.20
C GLY A 20 1.62 -13.84 15.60
N ALA A 21 2.95 -13.85 15.75
CA ALA A 21 3.71 -12.64 16.08
C ALA A 21 3.66 -11.60 14.95
N ILE A 22 3.71 -12.03 13.69
CA ILE A 22 3.59 -11.16 12.52
C ILE A 22 2.21 -10.51 12.46
N MET A 23 1.14 -11.26 12.73
CA MET A 23 -0.22 -10.72 12.78
C MET A 23 -0.37 -9.63 13.85
N VAL A 24 0.07 -9.92 15.08
CA VAL A 24 0.00 -8.96 16.19
C VAL A 24 0.81 -7.71 15.85
N ALA A 25 2.07 -7.87 15.43
CA ALA A 25 2.93 -6.74 15.10
C ALA A 25 2.36 -5.91 13.94
N ALA A 26 1.84 -6.54 12.89
CA ALA A 26 1.29 -5.85 11.72
C ALA A 26 0.15 -4.91 12.13
N TYR A 27 -0.88 -5.42 12.80
CA TYR A 27 -2.03 -4.59 13.18
C TYR A 27 -1.72 -3.62 14.32
N SER A 28 -0.90 -4.01 15.30
CA SER A 28 -0.49 -3.11 16.38
C SER A 28 0.29 -1.91 15.84
N TYR A 29 1.25 -2.12 14.92
CA TYR A 29 2.03 -1.02 14.36
C TYR A 29 1.24 -0.15 13.37
N MET A 30 0.26 -0.72 12.66
CA MET A 30 -0.69 0.08 11.87
C MET A 30 -1.51 1.05 12.74
N ALA A 31 -1.95 0.59 13.92
CA ALA A 31 -2.67 1.44 14.86
C ALA A 31 -1.78 2.55 15.47
N LEU A 32 -0.47 2.36 15.53
CA LEU A 32 0.49 3.36 16.02
C LEU A 32 0.84 4.44 14.99
N VAL A 33 0.36 4.35 13.75
CA VAL A 33 0.63 5.34 12.69
C VAL A 33 0.37 6.78 13.15
N PRO A 34 -0.75 7.13 13.83
CA PRO A 34 -0.98 8.50 14.31
C PRO A 34 0.03 8.99 15.33
N ILE A 35 0.72 8.09 16.04
CA ILE A 35 1.74 8.41 17.04
C ILE A 35 3.11 8.54 16.37
N VAL A 36 3.44 7.63 15.45
CA VAL A 36 4.77 7.56 14.81
C VAL A 36 4.90 8.54 13.64
N GLN A 37 3.85 8.72 12.85
CA GLN A 37 3.92 9.49 11.61
C GLN A 37 4.15 11.00 11.83
N PRO A 38 3.46 11.70 12.76
CA PRO A 38 3.67 13.14 12.94
C PRO A 38 5.08 13.54 13.40
N PRO A 39 5.73 12.84 14.36
CA PRO A 39 7.12 13.10 14.72
C PRO A 39 8.09 12.94 13.56
N VAL A 40 7.95 11.88 12.76
CA VAL A 40 8.81 11.62 11.60
C VAL A 40 8.65 12.72 10.54
N ILE A 41 7.41 13.12 10.23
CA ILE A 41 7.15 14.25 9.33
C ILE A 41 7.78 15.52 9.90
N ARG A 42 7.64 15.75 11.22
CA ARG A 42 8.19 16.94 11.86
C ARG A 42 9.71 17.02 11.81
N ALA A 43 10.38 15.87 11.87
CA ALA A 43 11.83 15.76 11.83
C ALA A 43 12.41 15.93 10.42
N LEU A 44 11.71 15.44 9.38
CA LEU A 44 12.25 15.40 8.01
C LEU A 44 11.83 16.57 7.12
N THR A 45 10.70 17.21 7.41
CA THR A 45 10.15 18.29 6.55
C THR A 45 10.24 19.64 7.24
N THR A 46 10.26 20.71 6.45
CA THR A 46 10.27 22.10 6.93
C THR A 46 8.85 22.69 7.03
N LYS A 47 8.69 23.83 7.71
CA LYS A 47 7.40 24.54 7.73
C LYS A 47 6.98 25.02 6.33
N HIS A 48 7.94 25.45 5.51
CA HIS A 48 7.69 25.93 4.15
C HIS A 48 7.07 24.83 3.28
N GLU A 49 7.64 23.62 3.28
CA GLU A 49 7.12 22.47 2.50
C GLU A 49 5.71 22.07 2.93
N ARG A 50 5.42 22.11 4.24
CA ARG A 50 4.07 21.78 4.77
C ARG A 50 3.00 22.80 4.42
N MET A 51 3.38 24.00 3.96
CA MET A 51 2.45 25.07 3.56
C MET A 51 2.19 25.11 2.05
N ILE A 52 2.81 24.22 1.27
CA ILE A 52 2.55 24.11 -0.17
C ILE A 52 1.07 23.77 -0.38
N ARG A 53 0.35 24.66 -1.08
CA ARG A 53 -1.06 24.45 -1.42
C ARG A 53 -1.15 23.43 -2.56
N MET A 54 -1.90 22.36 -2.32
CA MET A 54 -2.27 21.42 -3.38
C MET A 54 -3.54 21.94 -4.06
N PRO A 55 -3.46 22.47 -5.30
CA PRO A 55 -4.64 22.95 -6.00
C PRO A 55 -5.61 21.78 -6.20
N TYR A 56 -6.84 21.96 -5.76
CA TYR A 56 -7.85 20.93 -5.91
C TYR A 56 -8.37 20.93 -7.35
N HIS A 57 -7.89 19.98 -8.15
CA HIS A 57 -8.43 19.71 -9.47
C HIS A 57 -9.20 18.41 -9.43
N GLN A 58 -10.53 18.54 -9.38
CA GLN A 58 -11.46 17.41 -9.39
C GLN A 58 -11.55 16.87 -10.82
N HIS A 59 -10.52 16.15 -11.26
CA HIS A 59 -10.55 15.46 -12.55
C HIS A 59 -11.55 14.30 -12.48
N THR A 60 -12.56 14.34 -13.34
CA THR A 60 -13.48 13.22 -13.50
C THR A 60 -12.77 12.10 -14.26
N VAL A 61 -12.50 11.00 -13.55
CA VAL A 61 -11.89 9.83 -14.17
C VAL A 61 -12.94 9.14 -15.06
N SER A 62 -12.63 8.99 -16.34
CA SER A 62 -13.55 8.36 -17.29
C SER A 62 -13.85 6.90 -16.92
N LYS A 63 -15.05 6.42 -17.27
CA LYS A 63 -15.42 5.00 -17.05
C LYS A 63 -14.47 4.04 -17.77
N ARG A 64 -13.98 4.42 -18.96
CA ARG A 64 -12.98 3.65 -19.72
C ARG A 64 -11.67 3.53 -18.94
N THR A 65 -11.17 4.62 -18.37
CA THR A 65 -9.94 4.63 -17.58
C THR A 65 -10.05 3.74 -16.34
N LYS A 66 -11.19 3.78 -15.62
CA LYS A 66 -11.41 2.93 -14.43
C LYS A 66 -11.43 1.43 -14.76
N ILE A 67 -11.89 1.04 -15.95
CA ILE A 67 -11.95 -0.36 -16.39
C ILE A 67 -10.60 -0.81 -16.97
N LEU A 68 -9.95 0.03 -17.77
CA LEU A 68 -8.68 -0.33 -18.41
C LEU A 68 -7.51 -0.36 -17.42
N PHE A 69 -7.54 0.49 -16.39
CA PHE A 69 -6.48 0.55 -15.38
C PHE A 69 -6.15 -0.82 -14.74
N PRO A 70 -7.10 -1.54 -14.12
CA PRO A 70 -6.80 -2.84 -13.49
C PRO A 70 -6.32 -3.89 -14.50
N ILE A 71 -6.88 -3.89 -15.71
CA ILE A 71 -6.51 -4.84 -16.79
C ILE A 71 -5.06 -4.62 -17.22
N ILE A 72 -4.69 -3.37 -17.49
CA ILE A 72 -3.35 -3.01 -17.96
C ILE A 72 -2.32 -3.28 -16.85
N ILE A 73 -2.61 -2.89 -15.60
CA ILE A 73 -1.70 -3.12 -14.47
C ILE A 73 -1.50 -4.63 -14.24
N THR A 74 -2.56 -5.43 -14.29
CA THR A 74 -2.46 -6.90 -14.14
C THR A 74 -1.61 -7.52 -15.26
N ALA A 75 -1.79 -7.07 -16.52
CA ALA A 75 -0.98 -7.55 -17.64
C ALA A 75 0.50 -7.19 -17.49
N VAL A 76 0.81 -5.95 -17.09
CA VAL A 76 2.18 -5.48 -16.86
C VAL A 76 2.83 -6.25 -15.71
N CYS A 77 2.12 -6.44 -14.59
CA CYS A 77 2.59 -7.28 -13.49
C CYS A 77 2.83 -8.73 -13.94
N GLY A 78 1.99 -9.26 -14.84
CA GLY A 78 2.16 -10.56 -15.49
C GLY A 78 3.49 -10.74 -16.20
N ILE A 79 3.91 -9.72 -16.94
CA ILE A 79 5.14 -9.77 -17.75
C ILE A 79 6.37 -9.53 -16.86
N VAL A 80 6.32 -8.56 -15.95
CA VAL A 80 7.50 -8.12 -15.18
C VAL A 80 7.74 -8.97 -13.93
N SER A 81 6.68 -9.39 -13.23
CA SER A 81 6.77 -10.15 -11.99
C SER A 81 5.63 -11.17 -11.87
N PRO A 82 5.78 -12.34 -12.53
CA PRO A 82 4.73 -13.35 -12.59
C PRO A 82 4.25 -13.84 -11.22
N ARG A 83 5.13 -13.83 -10.20
CA ARG A 83 4.78 -14.24 -8.83
C ARG A 83 3.87 -13.26 -8.09
N SER A 84 3.90 -11.97 -8.44
CA SER A 84 3.02 -10.97 -7.81
C SER A 84 1.64 -10.87 -8.46
N VAL A 85 1.42 -11.56 -9.59
CA VAL A 85 0.16 -11.49 -10.36
C VAL A 85 -1.03 -11.92 -9.54
N ALA A 86 -0.92 -12.99 -8.75
CA ALA A 86 -2.03 -13.46 -7.93
C ALA A 86 -2.47 -12.39 -6.94
N LEU A 87 -1.52 -11.74 -6.25
CA LEU A 87 -1.83 -10.68 -5.29
C LEU A 87 -2.41 -9.43 -5.96
N VAL A 88 -1.78 -8.96 -7.04
CA VAL A 88 -2.23 -7.75 -7.75
C VAL A 88 -3.57 -7.97 -8.44
N GLY A 89 -3.79 -9.14 -9.05
CA GLY A 89 -5.02 -9.47 -9.76
C GLY A 89 -6.24 -9.65 -8.85
N PHE A 90 -6.06 -10.01 -7.57
CA PHE A 90 -7.15 -9.99 -6.59
C PHE A 90 -7.39 -8.62 -5.97
N LEU A 91 -6.40 -7.70 -6.05
CA LEU A 91 -6.48 -6.36 -5.49
C LEU A 91 -7.10 -5.34 -6.48
N MET A 92 -6.83 -5.53 -7.77
CA MET A 92 -7.26 -4.67 -8.88
C MET A 92 -8.66 -5.03 -9.38
#